data_AF-K1U4V5-F1
#
_entry.id   AF-K1U4V5-F1
#
_cell.length_a   1.000
_cell.length_b   1.000
_cell.length_c   1.000
_cell.angle_alpha   90.00
_cell.angle_beta   90.00
_cell.angle_gamma   90.00
#
_symmetry.space_group_name_H-M   'P 1'
#
loop_
_entity.id
_entity.type
_entity.pdbx_description
1 polymer ?
#
loop_
_entity_poly.entity_id
_entity_poly.type
_entity_poly.pdbx_seq_one_letter_code
_entity_poly.pdbx_strand_id
1 'polypeptide(L)'
;MFDTPDNPEEEEPGKEMPQIREADMKPRPFEGEVAPYFREGTLVTDGQNRVGYLRGTESLQPMFHPLELTPAQRTKASMYIEIRDAYYHLYNNEAETLTANPALREMLNRLYDNFTERFGRLNDKRNLDLIKMDARGTEILSLERYID
;
A
#
# COMPACT_ATOMS: atom_id res chain seq x y z
N MET A 1 46.08 -19.78 31.65
CA MET A 1 44.64 -19.83 31.98
C MET A 1 44.00 -18.82 31.05
N PHE A 2 43.26 -19.33 30.06
CA PHE A 2 42.60 -18.56 29.01
C PHE A 2 41.49 -17.71 29.63
N ASP A 3 41.29 -16.49 29.14
CA ASP A 3 39.94 -15.93 28.91
C ASP A 3 40.05 -14.53 28.28
N THR A 4 39.90 -14.49 26.97
CA THR A 4 38.95 -13.60 26.30
C THR A 4 38.24 -14.46 25.24
N PRO A 5 36.92 -14.27 25.06
CA PRO A 5 36.45 -13.25 24.12
C PRO A 5 35.26 -12.45 24.69
N ASP A 6 35.23 -11.14 24.56
CA ASP A 6 34.65 -10.43 23.41
C ASP A 6 33.40 -11.12 22.87
N ASN A 7 32.24 -10.76 23.42
CA ASN A 7 30.95 -11.07 22.82
C ASN A 7 30.25 -9.73 22.56
N PRO A 8 30.13 -9.28 21.30
CA PRO A 8 29.27 -8.15 21.00
C PRO A 8 27.84 -8.60 21.27
N GLU A 9 27.09 -7.79 22.03
CA GLU A 9 25.66 -8.00 22.24
C GLU A 9 24.98 -8.08 20.88
N GLU A 10 24.53 -9.28 20.52
CA GLU A 10 23.63 -9.51 19.39
C GLU A 10 22.32 -8.77 19.72
N GLU A 11 22.08 -7.65 19.04
CA GLU A 11 20.76 -7.01 19.02
C GLU A 11 19.76 -7.98 18.39
N GLU A 12 19.07 -8.74 19.23
CA GLU A 12 17.92 -9.57 18.88
C GLU A 12 16.85 -8.73 18.16
N PRO A 13 16.58 -8.97 16.85
CA PRO A 13 15.59 -8.22 16.09
C PRO A 13 14.20 -8.77 16.40
N GLY A 14 13.61 -8.39 17.54
CA GLY A 14 12.31 -8.98 17.91
C GLY A 14 11.50 -8.38 19.04
N LYS A 15 12.00 -7.39 19.80
CA LYS A 15 11.22 -6.75 20.89
C LYS A 15 11.01 -5.27 20.63
N GLU A 16 10.15 -4.95 19.67
CA GLU A 16 9.47 -3.65 19.71
C GLU A 16 8.65 -3.56 21.00
N MET A 17 9.02 -2.62 21.87
CA MET A 17 8.37 -2.42 23.17
C MET A 17 6.89 -2.04 22.97
N PRO A 18 5.96 -2.50 23.83
CA PRO A 18 4.51 -2.27 23.68
C PRO A 18 4.12 -0.79 23.46
N GLN A 19 4.86 0.15 24.04
CA GLN A 19 4.61 1.59 23.90
C GLN A 19 4.88 2.12 22.48
N ILE A 20 5.82 1.52 21.74
CA ILE A 20 6.13 1.89 20.35
C ILE A 20 4.94 1.48 19.46
N ARG A 21 4.43 0.26 19.66
CA ARG A 21 3.26 -0.27 18.94
C ARG A 21 2.00 0.57 19.16
N GLU A 22 1.76 1.06 20.37
CA GLU A 22 0.59 1.88 20.68
C GLU A 22 0.66 3.28 20.06
N ALA A 23 1.84 3.91 20.03
CA ALA A 23 2.02 5.21 19.38
C ALA A 23 1.82 5.09 17.86
N ASP A 24 2.27 3.99 17.27
CA ASP A 24 2.20 3.71 15.85
C ASP A 24 0.78 3.51 15.32
N MET A 25 -0.16 3.14 16.19
CA MET A 25 -1.58 2.94 15.85
C MET A 25 -2.44 4.18 16.03
N LYS A 26 -1.87 5.30 16.51
CA LYS A 26 -2.63 6.55 16.66
C LYS A 26 -2.79 7.26 15.30
N PRO A 27 -3.98 7.84 15.04
CA PRO A 27 -4.16 8.73 13.90
C PRO A 27 -3.18 9.90 13.95
N ARG A 28 -2.61 10.25 12.80
CA ARG A 28 -1.59 11.30 12.66
C ARG A 28 -1.74 12.01 11.32
N PRO A 29 -1.18 13.22 11.14
CA PRO A 29 -1.16 13.86 9.84
C PRO A 29 -0.52 12.96 8.78
N PHE A 30 -1.10 12.94 7.58
CA PHE A 30 -0.52 12.24 6.45
C PHE A 30 0.68 13.03 5.91
N GLU A 31 1.84 12.40 5.87
CA GLU A 31 3.11 13.02 5.46
C GLU A 31 3.47 12.73 3.99
N GLY A 32 2.70 11.88 3.31
CA GLY A 32 2.91 11.56 1.90
C GLY A 32 2.34 12.61 0.94
N GLU A 33 2.66 12.47 -0.34
CA GLU A 33 2.06 13.30 -1.39
C GLU A 33 0.57 12.98 -1.53
N VAL A 34 -0.27 14.02 -1.50
CA VAL A 34 -1.72 13.89 -1.66
C VAL A 34 -2.05 13.81 -3.15
N ALA A 35 -2.34 12.60 -3.63
CA ALA A 35 -2.70 12.41 -5.03
C ALA A 35 -4.13 12.92 -5.33
N PRO A 36 -4.41 13.45 -6.54
CA PRO A 36 -5.73 14.01 -6.89
C PRO A 36 -6.91 13.04 -6.78
N TYR A 37 -6.64 11.74 -6.81
CA TYR A 37 -7.65 10.70 -6.70
C TYR A 37 -7.93 10.27 -5.25
N PHE A 38 -7.17 10.76 -4.26
CA PHE A 38 -7.41 10.44 -2.85
C PHE A 38 -8.76 11.00 -2.38
N ARG A 39 -9.46 10.18 -1.61
CA ARG A 39 -10.80 10.44 -1.02
C ARG A 39 -10.86 9.86 0.38
N GLU A 40 -11.89 10.25 1.13
CA GLU A 40 -12.20 9.67 2.44
C GLU A 40 -12.24 8.14 2.35
N GLY A 41 -11.40 7.46 3.16
CA GLY A 41 -11.27 6.00 3.15
C GLY A 41 -10.28 5.43 2.14
N THR A 42 -9.52 6.25 1.43
CA THR A 42 -8.47 5.75 0.52
C THR A 42 -7.37 5.05 1.32
N LEU A 43 -7.01 3.83 0.93
CA LEU A 43 -5.91 3.11 1.57
C LEU A 43 -4.56 3.68 1.14
N VAL A 44 -3.63 3.88 2.07
CA VAL A 44 -2.29 4.36 1.74
C VAL A 44 -1.25 3.63 2.58
N THR A 45 -0.01 3.68 2.12
CA THR A 45 1.15 3.20 2.86
C THR A 45 1.93 4.42 3.35
N ASP A 46 2.31 4.45 4.63
CA ASP A 46 3.17 5.51 5.16
C ASP A 46 4.66 5.24 4.92
N GLY A 47 5.53 6.19 5.29
CA GLY A 47 6.98 6.07 5.11
C GLY A 47 7.65 4.91 5.88
N GLN A 48 6.90 4.20 6.73
CA GLN A 48 7.37 3.02 7.48
C GLN A 48 6.68 1.73 6.98
N ASN A 49 6.14 1.74 5.76
CA ASN A 49 5.41 0.62 5.16
C ASN A 49 4.19 0.16 5.97
N ARG A 50 3.60 1.03 6.80
CA ARG A 50 2.35 0.72 7.50
C ARG A 50 1.18 1.09 6.61
N VAL A 51 0.21 0.22 6.56
CA VAL A 51 -1.02 0.43 5.80
C VAL A 51 -2.06 1.08 6.70
N GLY A 52 -2.77 2.05 6.17
CA GLY A 52 -3.86 2.74 6.84
C GLY A 52 -4.82 3.35 5.82
N TYR A 53 -5.79 4.12 6.30
CA TYR A 53 -6.72 4.86 5.45
C TYR A 53 -6.69 6.35 5.75
N LEU A 54 -7.01 7.15 4.74
CA LEU A 54 -7.10 8.60 4.89
C LEU A 54 -8.47 9.04 5.41
N ARG A 55 -8.47 10.04 6.29
CA ARG A 55 -9.65 10.82 6.69
C ARG A 55 -9.40 12.31 6.56
N GLY A 56 -10.48 13.07 6.36
CA GLY A 56 -10.43 14.50 6.21
C GLY A 56 -9.72 14.92 4.92
N THR A 57 -9.90 14.19 3.82
CA THR A 57 -9.22 14.51 2.53
C THR A 57 -9.63 15.85 1.93
N GLU A 58 -10.78 16.39 2.33
CA GLU A 58 -11.26 17.72 1.95
C GLU A 58 -10.69 18.84 2.84
N SER A 59 -9.95 18.49 3.91
CA SER A 59 -9.28 19.45 4.78
C SER A 59 -7.88 19.76 4.27
N LEU A 60 -7.27 20.84 4.78
CA LEU A 60 -5.93 21.29 4.37
C LEU A 60 -4.86 20.20 4.59
N GLN A 61 -5.06 19.30 5.57
CA GLN A 61 -4.13 18.24 5.89
C GLN A 61 -4.89 16.94 6.19
N PRO A 62 -4.89 15.95 5.28
CA PRO A 62 -5.47 14.65 5.53
C PRO A 62 -4.81 13.96 6.72
N MET A 63 -5.59 13.16 7.45
CA MET A 63 -5.11 12.34 8.56
C MET A 63 -4.96 10.90 8.10
N PHE A 64 -3.83 10.29 8.43
CA PHE A 64 -3.56 8.87 8.29
C PHE A 64 -4.07 8.12 9.53
N HIS A 65 -4.91 7.12 9.30
CA HIS A 65 -5.42 6.21 10.33
C HIS A 65 -4.84 4.81 10.09
N PRO A 66 -3.88 4.37 10.92
CA PRO A 66 -3.23 3.06 10.77
C PRO A 66 -4.24 1.91 10.87
N LEU A 67 -3.99 0.83 10.12
CA LEU A 67 -4.74 -0.42 10.22
C LEU A 67 -3.90 -1.49 10.92
N GLU A 68 -4.53 -2.21 11.84
CA GLU A 68 -3.93 -3.38 12.47
C GLU A 68 -4.06 -4.59 11.52
N LEU A 69 -2.99 -4.84 10.78
CA LEU A 69 -2.90 -5.93 9.82
C LEU A 69 -1.82 -6.94 10.22
N THR A 70 -2.10 -8.22 10.00
CA THR A 70 -1.04 -9.26 10.04
C THR A 70 0.02 -8.96 8.97
N PRO A 71 1.27 -9.46 9.12
CA PRO A 71 2.31 -9.24 8.10
C PRO A 71 1.86 -9.64 6.69
N ALA A 72 1.16 -10.77 6.55
CA ALA A 72 0.64 -11.23 5.26
C ALA A 72 -0.43 -10.30 4.67
N GLN A 73 -1.35 -9.79 5.51
CA GLN A 73 -2.36 -8.81 5.07
C GLN A 73 -1.72 -7.48 4.69
N ARG A 74 -0.71 -7.03 5.44
CA ARG A 74 0.05 -5.82 5.15
C ARG A 74 0.76 -5.92 3.80
N THR A 75 1.50 -7.00 3.55
CA THR A 75 2.15 -7.23 2.25
C THR A 75 1.14 -7.24 1.11
N LYS A 76 0.01 -7.96 1.27
CA LYS A 76 -1.06 -7.96 0.26
C LYS A 76 -1.59 -6.54 0.01
N ALA A 77 -1.87 -5.78 1.07
CA ALA A 77 -2.41 -4.44 0.97
C ALA A 77 -1.44 -3.46 0.32
N SER A 78 -0.15 -3.48 0.69
CA SER A 78 0.87 -2.64 0.07
C SER A 78 1.01 -2.95 -1.43
N MET A 79 1.08 -4.21 -1.83
CA MET A 79 1.16 -4.59 -3.25
C MET A 79 -0.09 -4.16 -4.04
N TYR A 80 -1.27 -4.27 -3.44
CA TYR A 80 -2.50 -3.77 -4.03
C TYR A 80 -2.50 -2.23 -4.20
N ILE A 81 -2.05 -1.50 -3.17
CA ILE A 81 -1.94 -0.03 -3.20
C ILE A 81 -0.98 0.40 -4.32
N GLU A 82 0.16 -0.29 -4.49
CA GLU A 82 1.09 -0.02 -5.58
C GLU A 82 0.46 -0.20 -6.97
N ILE A 83 -0.33 -1.27 -7.19
CA ILE A 83 -1.08 -1.47 -8.44
C ILE A 83 -2.05 -0.32 -8.69
N ARG A 84 -2.81 0.07 -7.66
CA ARG A 84 -3.78 1.17 -7.75
C ARG A 84 -3.10 2.49 -8.12
N ASP A 85 -2.00 2.81 -7.45
CA ASP A 85 -1.29 4.07 -7.63
C ASP A 85 -0.65 4.12 -9.03
N ALA A 86 -0.06 3.01 -9.49
CA ALA A 86 0.44 2.87 -10.85
C ALA A 86 -0.68 2.99 -11.91
N TYR A 87 -1.87 2.42 -11.66
CA TYR A 87 -3.02 2.55 -12.54
C TYR A 87 -3.47 4.00 -12.69
N TYR A 88 -3.65 4.73 -11.59
CA TYR A 88 -4.05 6.14 -11.67
C TYR A 88 -2.96 7.02 -12.28
N HIS A 89 -1.69 6.72 -12.01
CA HIS A 89 -0.59 7.43 -12.65
C HIS A 89 -0.58 7.22 -14.17
N LEU A 90 -0.74 5.98 -14.64
CA LEU A 90 -0.89 5.66 -16.05
C LEU A 90 -2.10 6.38 -16.67
N TYR A 91 -3.27 6.26 -16.04
CA TYR A 91 -4.51 6.87 -16.52
C TYR A 91 -4.36 8.39 -16.69
N ASN A 92 -3.83 9.06 -15.66
CA ASN A 92 -3.62 10.51 -15.71
C ASN A 92 -2.60 10.90 -16.78
N ASN A 93 -1.49 10.16 -16.88
CA ASN A 93 -0.46 10.43 -17.87
C ASN A 93 -0.98 10.29 -19.31
N GLU A 94 -1.72 9.23 -19.63
CA GLU A 94 -2.29 9.03 -20.96
C GLU A 94 -3.43 10.02 -21.26
N ALA A 95 -4.22 10.40 -20.24
CA ALA A 95 -5.27 11.40 -20.39
C ALA A 95 -4.71 12.81 -20.64
N GLU A 96 -3.61 13.18 -19.98
CA GLU A 96 -2.96 14.49 -20.14
C GLU A 96 -2.19 14.59 -21.47
N THR A 97 -1.45 13.55 -21.84
CA THR A 97 -0.62 13.55 -23.05
C THR A 97 -1.40 13.16 -24.31
N LEU A 98 -2.57 12.54 -24.16
CA LEU A 98 -3.36 11.93 -25.24
C LEU A 98 -2.56 10.89 -26.04
N THR A 99 -1.56 10.27 -25.41
CA THR A 99 -0.69 9.26 -26.01
C THR A 99 -0.54 8.06 -25.10
N ALA A 100 -0.36 6.88 -25.67
CA ALA A 100 -0.07 5.69 -24.88
C ALA A 100 1.33 5.79 -24.25
N ASN A 101 1.48 5.28 -23.02
CA ASN A 101 2.75 5.18 -22.33
C ASN A 101 3.13 3.71 -22.10
N PRO A 102 3.88 3.08 -23.03
CA PRO A 102 4.24 1.67 -22.93
C PRO A 102 5.02 1.32 -21.65
N ALA A 103 5.89 2.21 -21.18
CA ALA A 103 6.70 1.96 -19.99
C ALA A 103 5.84 1.87 -18.72
N LEU A 104 4.86 2.77 -18.56
CA LEU A 104 3.93 2.73 -17.44
C LEU A 104 2.97 1.54 -17.52
N ARG A 105 2.53 1.16 -18.74
CA ARG A 105 1.74 -0.07 -18.96
C ARG A 105 2.51 -1.31 -18.55
N GLU A 106 3.77 -1.44 -18.98
CA GLU A 106 4.64 -2.55 -18.59
C GLU A 106 4.85 -2.60 -17.08
N MET A 107 5.08 -1.45 -16.44
CA MET A 107 5.21 -1.39 -14.98
C MET A 107 3.94 -1.89 -14.29
N LEU A 108 2.78 -1.39 -14.69
CA LEU A 108 1.49 -1.82 -14.13
C LEU A 108 1.27 -3.33 -14.31
N ASN A 109 1.58 -3.87 -15.48
CA ASN A 109 1.48 -5.31 -15.75
C ASN A 109 2.39 -6.13 -14.82
N ARG A 110 3.65 -5.71 -14.63
CA ARG A 110 4.59 -6.41 -13.73
C ARG A 110 4.11 -6.41 -12.28
N LEU A 111 3.56 -5.28 -11.80
CA LEU A 111 3.00 -5.19 -10.45
C LEU A 111 1.80 -6.13 -10.29
N TYR A 112 0.91 -6.15 -11.30
CA TYR A 112 -0.24 -7.06 -11.34
C TYR A 112 0.19 -8.53 -11.38
N ASP A 113 1.16 -8.91 -12.22
CA ASP A 113 1.66 -10.28 -12.32
C ASP A 113 2.24 -10.74 -10.97
N ASN A 114 3.06 -9.91 -10.31
CA ASN A 114 3.63 -10.24 -8.99
C ASN A 114 2.55 -10.42 -7.92
N PHE A 115 1.51 -9.57 -7.93
CA PHE A 115 0.38 -9.73 -7.02
C PHE A 115 -0.38 -11.01 -7.29
N THR A 116 -0.68 -11.32 -8.55
CA THR A 116 -1.48 -12.49 -8.92
C THR A 116 -0.75 -13.80 -8.70
N GLU A 117 0.58 -13.83 -8.87
CA GLU A 117 1.41 -15.00 -8.53
C GLU A 117 1.30 -15.37 -7.04
N ARG A 118 1.22 -14.37 -6.15
CA ARG A 118 1.18 -14.58 -4.70
C ARG A 118 -0.23 -14.74 -4.14
N PHE A 119 -1.18 -13.97 -4.67
CA PHE A 119 -2.50 -13.78 -4.07
C PHE A 119 -3.67 -14.11 -5.00
N GLY A 120 -3.40 -14.49 -6.24
CA GLY A 120 -4.39 -14.70 -7.29
C GLY A 120 -4.99 -13.40 -7.82
N ARG A 121 -6.04 -13.54 -8.62
CA ARG A 121 -6.71 -12.43 -9.30
C ARG A 121 -7.27 -11.41 -8.32
N LEU A 122 -7.23 -10.13 -8.67
CA LEU A 122 -7.87 -9.05 -7.93
C LEU A 122 -9.37 -9.33 -7.70
N ASN A 123 -10.07 -9.89 -8.68
CA ASN A 123 -11.49 -10.25 -8.54
C ASN A 123 -11.75 -11.54 -7.73
N ASP A 124 -10.72 -12.25 -7.25
CA ASP A 124 -10.93 -13.40 -6.36
C ASP A 124 -11.60 -12.96 -5.06
N LYS A 125 -12.56 -13.76 -4.55
CA LYS A 125 -13.30 -13.46 -3.30
C LYS A 125 -12.39 -13.11 -2.11
N ARG A 126 -11.21 -13.73 -2.02
CA ARG A 126 -10.20 -13.50 -0.96
C ARG A 126 -9.48 -12.14 -1.04
N ASN A 127 -9.63 -11.41 -2.14
CA ASN A 127 -9.00 -10.11 -2.39
C ASN A 127 -10.05 -8.98 -2.41
N LEU A 128 -11.29 -9.30 -2.77
CA LEU A 128 -12.39 -8.31 -2.86
C LEU A 128 -12.60 -7.49 -1.58
N ASP A 129 -12.50 -8.11 -0.40
CA ASP A 129 -12.77 -7.38 0.87
C ASP A 129 -11.74 -6.27 1.11
N LEU A 130 -10.46 -6.54 0.83
CA LEU A 130 -9.39 -5.54 0.90
C LEU A 130 -9.63 -4.41 -0.11
N ILE A 131 -9.96 -4.77 -1.36
CA ILE A 131 -10.14 -3.79 -2.44
C ILE A 131 -11.38 -2.91 -2.18
N LYS A 132 -12.45 -3.48 -1.63
CA LYS A 132 -13.67 -2.73 -1.29
C LYS A 132 -13.52 -1.83 -0.08
N MET A 133 -12.56 -2.11 0.80
CA MET A 133 -12.21 -1.22 1.91
C MET A 133 -11.58 0.09 1.39
N ASP A 134 -11.00 0.06 0.19
CA ASP A 134 -10.43 1.23 -0.45
C ASP A 134 -11.47 2.00 -1.27
N ALA A 135 -11.64 3.28 -0.94
CA ALA A 135 -12.59 4.18 -1.60
C ALA A 135 -12.40 4.27 -3.13
N ARG A 136 -11.20 3.99 -3.65
CA ARG A 136 -10.86 4.02 -5.09
C ARG A 136 -10.47 2.65 -5.66
N GLY A 137 -10.79 1.58 -4.95
CA GLY A 137 -10.40 0.22 -5.34
C GLY A 137 -11.28 -0.43 -6.40
N THR A 138 -12.52 0.04 -6.57
CA THR A 138 -13.46 -0.57 -7.52
C THR A 138 -13.00 -0.42 -8.96
N GLU A 139 -12.36 0.71 -9.31
CA GLU A 139 -11.78 0.94 -10.63
C GLU A 139 -10.67 -0.08 -10.95
N ILE A 140 -9.92 -0.51 -9.95
CA ILE A 140 -8.79 -1.44 -10.14
C ILE A 140 -9.29 -2.84 -10.53
N LEU A 141 -10.48 -3.23 -10.07
CA LEU A 141 -11.12 -4.48 -10.48
C LEU A 141 -11.43 -4.54 -11.99
N SER A 142 -11.49 -3.38 -12.65
CA SER A 142 -11.75 -3.30 -14.09
C SER A 142 -10.53 -3.72 -14.93
N LEU A 143 -9.32 -3.78 -14.36
CA LEU A 143 -8.12 -4.25 -15.05
C LEU A 143 -8.31 -5.66 -15.63
N GLU A 144 -9.03 -6.53 -14.92
CA GLU A 144 -9.27 -7.90 -15.35
C GLU A 144 -10.48 -8.06 -16.28
N ARG A 145 -11.19 -6.97 -16.61
CA ARG A 145 -12.28 -7.01 -17.60
C ARG A 145 -11.79 -6.87 -19.04
N TYR A 146 -10.55 -6.43 -19.22
CA TYR A 146 -9.95 -6.16 -20.54
C TYR A 146 -8.83 -7.15 -20.91
N ILE A 147 -8.59 -8.17 -20.06
CA ILE A 147 -7.67 -9.27 -20.37
C ILE A 147 -8.51 -10.39 -21.03
N ASP A 148 -8.76 -10.25 -22.33
CA ASP A 148 -9.24 -11.31 -23.22
C ASP A 148 -8.24 -11.47 -24.39
#